data_AF-A0A4Z0QJN4-F1
#
_entry.id   AF-A0A4Z0QJN4-F1
#
_cell.length_a   1.000
_cell.length_b   1.000
_cell.length_c   1.000
_cell.angle_alpha   90.00
_cell.angle_beta   90.00
_cell.angle_gamma   90.00
#
_symmetry.space_group_name_H-M   'P 1'
#
loop_
_entity.id
_entity.type
_entity.pdbx_description
1 polymer ?
#
loop_
_entity_poly.entity_id
_entity_poly.type
_entity_poly.pdbx_seq_one_letter_code
_entity_poly.pdbx_strand_id
1 'polypeptide(L)'
;MNLAQLLHTEINRTQQELGQAITSKGQRATGRTIAALRHESAPELARLYGPSHIGALEEGSGPAADPKAKPGRAMVADITAWLQARGSDANPWAVATTILRRGTRLSRGEDPRFGKPTGTLRDVLAASKDRLRLALGGEVRRSIRSEVLSGFTSSTAY
;
A
#
# COMPACT_ATOMS: atom_id res chain seq x y z
N MET A 1 -8.36 6.49 25.77
CA MET A 1 -8.55 6.88 24.36
C MET A 1 -9.70 6.03 23.85
N ASN A 2 -10.80 6.63 23.39
CA ASN A 2 -11.96 5.83 22.99
C ASN A 2 -11.75 5.17 21.61
N LEU A 3 -12.60 4.22 21.25
CA LEU A 3 -12.50 3.48 19.98
C LEU A 3 -12.49 4.41 18.76
N ALA A 4 -13.35 5.43 18.75
CA ALA A 4 -13.44 6.41 17.68
C ALA A 4 -12.12 7.17 17.48
N GLN A 5 -11.48 7.61 18.57
CA GLN A 5 -10.18 8.26 18.56
C GLN A 5 -9.09 7.33 18.04
N LEU A 6 -9.09 6.07 18.47
CA LEU A 6 -8.13 5.05 18.02
C LEU A 6 -8.22 4.82 16.51
N LEU A 7 -9.44 4.62 16.01
CA LEU A 7 -9.70 4.43 14.57
C LEU A 7 -9.33 5.67 13.75
N HIS A 8 -9.67 6.86 14.24
CA HIS A 8 -9.32 8.12 13.59
C HIS A 8 -7.81 8.35 13.54
N THR A 9 -7.08 8.10 14.63
CA THR A 9 -5.62 8.23 14.65
C THR A 9 -4.97 7.25 13.69
N GLU A 10 -5.42 5.99 13.68
CA GLU A 10 -4.79 4.98 12.84
C GLU A 10 -5.07 5.19 11.35
N ILE A 11 -6.29 5.59 10.96
CA ILE A 11 -6.59 5.81 9.54
C ILE A 11 -5.82 7.00 8.98
N ASN A 12 -5.64 8.06 9.78
CA ASN A 12 -4.78 9.20 9.43
C ASN A 12 -3.33 8.78 9.24
N ARG A 13 -2.77 8.00 10.18
CA ARG A 13 -1.42 7.46 10.08
C ARG A 13 -1.27 6.59 8.83
N THR A 14 -2.22 5.69 8.60
CA THR A 14 -2.22 4.77 7.45
C THR A 14 -2.22 5.55 6.14
N GLN A 15 -3.01 6.62 6.02
CA GLN A 15 -3.00 7.49 4.83
C GLN A 15 -1.62 8.14 4.59
N GLN A 16 -0.97 8.65 5.64
CA GLN A 16 0.35 9.27 5.56
C GLN A 16 1.43 8.24 5.16
N GLU A 17 1.44 7.08 5.82
CA GLU A 17 2.34 5.97 5.51
C GLU A 17 2.16 5.47 4.09
N LEU A 18 0.93 5.44 3.57
CA LEU A 18 0.66 5.08 2.18
C LEU A 18 1.33 6.06 1.21
N GLY A 19 1.19 7.37 1.46
CA GLY A 19 1.87 8.40 0.66
C GLY A 19 3.39 8.27 0.69
N GLN A 20 3.96 7.95 1.86
CA GLN A 20 5.39 7.70 2.02
C GLN A 20 5.84 6.42 1.31
N ALA A 21 5.10 5.32 1.43
CA ALA A 21 5.41 4.03 0.80
C ALA A 21 5.39 4.14 -0.74
N ILE A 22 4.44 4.88 -1.29
CA ILE A 22 4.38 5.20 -2.71
C ILE A 22 5.66 5.92 -3.16
N THR A 23 6.10 6.91 -2.37
CA THR A 23 7.30 7.69 -2.69
C THR A 23 8.58 6.86 -2.55
N SER A 24 8.71 6.09 -1.45
CA SER A 24 9.92 5.32 -1.15
C SER A 24 10.13 4.14 -2.09
N LYS A 25 9.05 3.51 -2.57
CA LYS A 25 9.12 2.43 -3.58
C LYS A 25 9.37 2.95 -5.00
N GLY A 26 9.62 4.25 -5.17
CA GLY A 26 9.92 4.86 -6.47
C GLY A 26 8.76 4.78 -7.46
N GLN A 27 7.55 4.50 -6.99
CA GLN A 27 6.37 4.42 -7.83
C GLN A 27 6.17 5.80 -8.47
N ARG A 28 5.93 5.82 -9.78
CA ARG A 28 5.51 7.04 -10.48
C ARG A 28 4.05 7.35 -10.14
N ALA A 29 3.75 7.62 -8.88
CA ALA A 29 2.54 8.32 -8.48
C ALA A 29 2.83 9.81 -8.56
N THR A 30 2.00 10.57 -9.25
CA THR A 30 2.12 12.03 -9.18
C THR A 30 1.62 12.48 -7.80
N GLY A 31 2.02 13.66 -7.33
CA GLY A 31 1.46 14.22 -6.09
C GLY A 31 -0.07 14.27 -6.07
N ARG A 32 -0.72 14.29 -7.24
CA ARG A 32 -2.18 14.15 -7.40
C ARG A 32 -2.73 12.79 -6.96
N THR A 33 -2.01 11.69 -7.18
CA THR A 33 -2.44 10.35 -6.75
C THR A 33 -2.43 10.24 -5.23
N ILE A 34 -1.41 10.82 -4.57
CA ILE A 34 -1.32 10.89 -3.11
C ILE A 34 -2.39 11.85 -2.56
N ALA A 35 -2.57 13.02 -3.19
CA ALA A 35 -3.59 13.99 -2.79
C ALA A 35 -5.04 13.50 -3.00
N ALA A 36 -5.24 12.48 -3.85
CA ALA A 36 -6.54 11.84 -4.04
C ALA A 36 -6.89 10.81 -2.96
N LEU A 37 -5.95 10.47 -2.07
CA LEU A 37 -6.24 9.66 -0.90
C LEU A 37 -7.14 10.44 0.06
N ARG A 38 -8.24 9.81 0.47
CA ARG A 38 -9.19 10.38 1.43
C ARG A 38 -9.50 9.32 2.46
N HIS A 39 -9.72 9.72 3.70
CA HIS A 39 -10.23 8.80 4.71
C HIS A 39 -11.57 9.29 5.23
N GLU A 40 -12.33 8.35 5.77
CA GLU A 40 -13.54 8.59 6.52
C GLU A 40 -13.44 7.77 7.81
N SER A 41 -13.77 8.40 8.93
CA SER A 41 -13.80 7.74 10.23
C SER A 41 -15.13 8.01 10.92
N ALA A 42 -15.78 6.95 11.33
CA ALA A 42 -16.94 6.91 12.21
C ALA A 42 -16.57 6.11 13.48
N PRO A 43 -17.38 6.14 14.55
CA PRO A 43 -17.04 5.52 15.83
C PRO A 43 -16.67 4.03 15.77
N GLU A 44 -17.20 3.30 14.80
CA GLU A 44 -16.99 1.86 14.64
C GLU A 44 -16.35 1.49 13.30
N LEU A 45 -16.01 2.48 12.47
CA LEU A 45 -15.61 2.25 11.09
C LEU A 45 -14.57 3.26 10.64
N ALA A 46 -13.50 2.78 10.03
CA ALA A 46 -12.56 3.59 9.29
C ALA A 46 -12.45 3.08 7.85
N ARG A 47 -12.54 3.99 6.88
CA ARG A 47 -12.39 3.70 5.45
C ARG A 47 -11.30 4.57 4.86
N LEU A 48 -10.49 3.96 4.01
CA LEU A 48 -9.51 4.65 3.18
C LEU A 48 -9.95 4.53 1.72
N TYR A 49 -10.14 5.67 1.08
CA TYR A 49 -10.49 5.80 -0.33
C TYR A 49 -9.29 6.26 -1.12
N GLY A 50 -9.20 5.76 -2.35
CA GLY A 50 -8.18 6.17 -3.32
C GLY A 50 -8.78 6.25 -4.71
N PRO A 51 -8.00 6.78 -5.68
CA PRO A 51 -8.43 6.78 -7.08
C PRO A 51 -8.61 5.35 -7.61
N SER A 52 -9.48 5.18 -8.60
CA SER A 52 -9.80 3.86 -9.20
C SER A 52 -8.57 3.07 -9.67
N HIS A 53 -7.50 3.78 -10.08
CA HIS A 53 -6.26 3.20 -10.55
C HIS A 53 -5.23 2.92 -9.43
N ILE A 54 -5.58 3.08 -8.16
CA ILE A 54 -4.63 2.88 -7.05
C ILE A 54 -4.12 1.45 -6.96
N GLY A 55 -4.94 0.45 -7.36
CA GLY A 55 -4.53 -0.96 -7.43
C GLY A 55 -3.35 -1.20 -8.37
N ALA A 56 -3.17 -0.35 -9.39
CA ALA A 56 -2.00 -0.43 -10.27
C ALA A 56 -0.67 -0.11 -9.57
N LEU A 57 -0.70 0.51 -8.38
CA LEU A 57 0.50 0.66 -7.55
C LEU A 57 0.89 -0.67 -6.90
N GLU A 58 -0.09 -1.53 -6.60
CA GLU A 58 0.14 -2.85 -5.99
C GLU A 58 0.49 -3.90 -7.06
N GLU A 59 -0.27 -3.90 -8.16
CA GLU A 59 -0.22 -4.92 -9.22
C GLU A 59 0.73 -4.56 -10.37
N GLY A 60 1.12 -3.29 -10.49
CA GLY A 60 2.06 -2.84 -11.50
C GLY A 60 3.50 -3.18 -11.14
N SER A 61 4.38 -3.31 -12.14
CA SER A 61 5.82 -3.39 -11.88
C SER A 61 6.32 -2.02 -11.43
N GLY A 62 6.82 -1.93 -10.20
CA GLY A 62 7.65 -0.81 -9.77
C GLY A 62 8.94 -0.70 -10.59
N PRO A 63 9.68 0.43 -10.48
CA PRO A 63 11.02 0.51 -11.06
C PRO A 63 11.94 -0.57 -10.45
N ALA A 64 12.91 -1.04 -11.23
CA ALA A 64 13.93 -1.94 -10.71
C ALA A 64 14.66 -1.30 -9.53
N ALA A 65 14.82 -2.05 -8.44
CA ALA A 65 15.50 -1.57 -7.23
C ALA A 65 16.97 -1.21 -7.50
N ASP A 66 17.64 -1.95 -8.38
CA ASP A 66 18.97 -1.60 -8.88
C ASP A 66 18.86 -0.64 -10.10
N PRO A 67 19.37 0.60 -10.01
CA PRO A 67 19.37 1.54 -11.13
C PRO A 67 20.22 1.08 -12.33
N LYS A 68 21.13 0.12 -12.14
CA LYS A 68 21.95 -0.50 -13.19
C LYS A 68 21.34 -1.79 -13.75
N ALA A 69 20.16 -2.20 -13.29
CA ALA A 69 19.47 -3.37 -13.81
C ALA A 69 19.28 -3.27 -15.32
N LYS A 70 19.54 -4.38 -16.02
CA LYS A 70 19.39 -4.50 -17.46
C LYS A 70 18.11 -5.28 -17.78
N PRO A 71 17.38 -4.92 -18.86
CA PRO A 71 16.22 -5.69 -19.27
C PRO A 71 16.66 -7.10 -19.69
N GLY A 72 15.90 -8.10 -19.24
CA GLY A 72 16.13 -9.49 -19.63
C GLY A 72 15.83 -9.70 -21.12
N ARG A 73 16.48 -10.70 -21.73
CA ARG A 73 16.30 -11.02 -23.17
C ARG A 73 14.84 -11.28 -23.54
N ALA A 74 14.10 -11.99 -22.69
CA ALA A 74 12.68 -12.28 -22.91
C ALA A 74 11.84 -11.00 -23.00
N MET A 75 12.03 -10.06 -22.08
CA MET A 75 11.33 -8.77 -22.09
C MET A 75 11.60 -7.96 -23.36
N VAL A 76 12.85 -7.98 -23.84
CA VAL A 76 13.22 -7.30 -25.09
C VAL A 76 12.55 -7.96 -26.30
N ALA A 77 12.44 -9.29 -26.32
CA ALA A 77 11.73 -10.02 -27.36
C ALA A 77 10.24 -9.66 -27.39
N ASP A 78 9.58 -9.64 -26.23
CA ASP A 78 8.16 -9.27 -26.10
C ASP A 78 7.91 -7.83 -26.58
N ILE A 79 8.79 -6.89 -26.21
CA ILE A 79 8.69 -5.49 -26.64
C ILE A 79 8.95 -5.35 -28.14
N THR A 80 9.89 -6.10 -28.70
CA THR A 80 10.12 -6.14 -30.15
C THR A 80 8.85 -6.56 -30.89
N ALA A 81 8.22 -7.67 -30.48
CA ALA A 81 6.98 -8.14 -31.09
C ALA A 81 5.85 -7.12 -30.97
N TRP A 82 5.72 -6.46 -29.82
CA TRP A 82 4.72 -5.41 -29.60
C TRP A 82 4.94 -4.17 -30.48
N LEU A 83 6.19 -3.72 -30.65
CA LEU A 83 6.53 -2.58 -31.51
C LEU A 83 6.28 -2.90 -32.98
N GLN A 84 6.64 -4.11 -33.43
CA GLN A 84 6.35 -4.59 -34.79
C GLN A 84 4.84 -4.63 -35.07
N ALA A 85 4.05 -5.16 -34.15
CA ALA A 85 2.59 -5.21 -34.28
C ALA A 85 1.96 -3.81 -34.36
N ARG A 86 2.61 -2.79 -33.78
CA ARG A 86 2.18 -1.39 -33.83
C ARG A 86 2.75 -0.61 -35.01
N GLY A 87 3.63 -1.20 -35.83
CA GLY A 87 4.34 -0.49 -36.88
C GLY A 87 5.21 0.65 -36.34
N SER A 88 5.83 0.48 -35.17
CA SER A 88 6.68 1.48 -34.54
C SER A 88 8.15 1.12 -34.67
N ASP A 89 8.96 2.08 -35.14
CA ASP A 89 10.41 1.93 -35.30
C ASP A 89 11.21 2.29 -34.04
N ALA A 90 10.55 2.36 -32.88
CA ALA A 90 11.23 2.66 -31.63
C ALA A 90 12.25 1.55 -31.29
N ASN A 91 13.37 1.92 -30.66
CA ASN A 91 14.37 0.93 -30.25
C ASN A 91 13.83 0.05 -29.10
N PRO A 92 13.67 -1.29 -29.28
CA PRO A 92 13.10 -2.17 -28.27
C PRO A 92 13.88 -2.19 -26.96
N TRP A 93 15.22 -2.12 -27.04
CA TRP A 93 16.08 -2.08 -25.85
C TRP A 93 15.88 -0.81 -25.04
N ALA A 94 15.75 0.33 -25.71
CA ALA A 94 15.51 1.61 -25.05
C ALA A 94 14.13 1.65 -24.36
N VAL A 95 13.10 1.10 -25.03
CA VAL A 95 11.76 0.95 -24.45
C VAL A 95 11.79 0.01 -23.25
N ALA A 96 12.44 -1.15 -23.37
CA ALA A 96 12.58 -2.11 -22.28
C ALA A 96 13.31 -1.53 -21.07
N THR A 97 14.42 -0.83 -21.30
CA THR A 97 15.19 -0.14 -20.26
C THR A 97 14.36 0.96 -19.60
N THR A 98 13.57 1.70 -20.38
CA THR A 98 12.68 2.76 -19.87
C THR A 98 11.61 2.17 -18.97
N ILE A 99 10.98 1.07 -19.40
CA ILE A 99 9.97 0.34 -18.62
C ILE A 99 10.59 -0.20 -17.34
N LEU A 100 11.74 -0.87 -17.42
CA LEU A 100 12.42 -1.44 -16.26
C LEU A 100 12.78 -0.37 -15.23
N ARG A 101 13.30 0.79 -15.67
CA ARG A 101 13.74 1.87 -14.79
C ARG A 101 12.60 2.70 -14.21
N ARG A 102 11.46 2.78 -14.90
CA ARG A 102 10.34 3.65 -14.50
C ARG A 102 9.13 2.88 -13.98
N GLY A 103 9.15 1.55 -14.10
CA GLY A 103 7.99 0.70 -13.89
C GLY A 103 6.94 0.86 -14.99
N THR A 104 5.86 0.06 -14.88
CA THR A 104 4.66 0.20 -15.73
C THR A 104 3.42 0.34 -14.87
N ARG A 105 2.50 1.21 -15.30
CA ARG A 105 1.14 1.31 -14.75
C ARG A 105 0.14 0.33 -15.40
N LEU A 106 0.63 -0.62 -16.19
CA LEU A 106 -0.23 -1.57 -16.89
C LEU A 106 -0.80 -2.55 -15.87
N SER A 107 -2.13 -2.67 -15.83
CA SER A 107 -2.80 -3.80 -15.18
C SER A 107 -2.45 -5.06 -15.98
N ARG A 108 -1.98 -6.11 -15.30
CA ARG A 108 -1.43 -7.31 -15.93
C ARG A 108 -2.28 -8.57 -15.70
N GLY A 109 -3.48 -8.42 -15.14
CA GLY A 109 -4.40 -9.54 -14.89
C GLY A 109 -3.74 -10.67 -14.10
N GLU A 110 -3.90 -11.91 -14.57
CA GLU A 110 -3.44 -13.12 -13.89
C GLU A 110 -2.07 -13.64 -14.38
N ASP A 111 -1.25 -12.85 -15.08
CA ASP A 111 0.04 -13.36 -15.60
C ASP A 111 0.99 -13.79 -14.44
N PRO A 112 1.30 -15.09 -14.31
CA PRO A 112 2.05 -15.64 -13.19
C PRO A 112 3.51 -15.16 -13.15
N ARG A 113 4.04 -14.64 -14.26
CA ARG A 113 5.41 -14.08 -14.32
C ARG A 113 5.54 -12.78 -13.54
N PHE A 114 4.41 -12.10 -13.29
CA PHE A 114 4.36 -10.80 -12.63
C PHE A 114 3.58 -10.83 -11.30
N GLY A 115 3.26 -12.03 -10.79
CA GLY A 115 2.40 -12.25 -9.62
C GLY A 115 2.98 -11.82 -8.26
N LYS A 116 4.11 -11.10 -8.21
CA LYS A 116 4.62 -10.53 -6.96
C LYS A 116 4.11 -9.11 -6.80
N PRO A 117 3.11 -8.86 -5.93
CA PRO A 117 2.68 -7.51 -5.64
C PRO A 117 3.86 -6.67 -5.13
N THR A 118 3.89 -5.39 -5.47
CA THR A 118 4.94 -4.47 -5.01
C THR A 118 4.88 -4.24 -3.49
N GLY A 119 3.78 -4.63 -2.85
CA GLY A 119 3.49 -4.41 -1.44
C GLY A 119 3.23 -2.94 -1.10
N THR A 120 3.10 -2.05 -2.08
CA THR A 120 2.95 -0.61 -1.84
C THR A 120 1.73 -0.31 -0.98
N LEU A 121 0.64 -1.03 -1.22
CA LEU A 121 -0.59 -0.96 -0.42
C LEU A 121 -0.59 -2.04 0.66
N ARG A 122 -0.25 -3.29 0.30
CA ARG A 122 -0.39 -4.44 1.20
C ARG A 122 0.47 -4.32 2.45
N ASP A 123 1.71 -3.83 2.35
CA ASP A 123 2.61 -3.74 3.51
C ASP A 123 2.10 -2.71 4.52
N VAL A 124 1.63 -1.55 4.03
CA VAL A 124 1.09 -0.47 4.87
C VAL A 124 -0.21 -0.91 5.55
N LEU A 125 -1.10 -1.57 4.80
CA LEU A 125 -2.37 -2.08 5.35
C LEU A 125 -2.15 -3.20 6.36
N ALA A 126 -1.17 -4.08 6.13
CA ALA A 126 -0.80 -5.13 7.09
C ALA A 126 -0.26 -4.52 8.39
N ALA A 127 0.66 -3.55 8.29
CA ALA A 127 1.20 -2.84 9.45
C ALA A 127 0.10 -2.11 10.25
N SER A 128 -0.81 -1.44 9.55
CA SER A 128 -1.98 -0.78 10.16
C SER A 128 -2.86 -1.77 10.93
N LYS A 129 -3.18 -2.91 10.32
CA LYS A 129 -3.96 -3.98 10.94
C LYS A 129 -3.33 -4.51 12.22
N ASP A 130 -2.01 -4.71 12.22
CA ASP A 130 -1.31 -5.24 13.39
C ASP A 130 -1.25 -4.21 14.53
N ARG A 131 -1.07 -2.91 14.21
CA ARG A 131 -1.17 -1.83 15.21
C ARG A 131 -2.57 -1.73 15.81
N LEU A 132 -3.63 -1.81 15.00
CA LEU A 132 -5.02 -1.81 15.48
C LEU A 132 -5.27 -2.96 16.46
N ARG A 133 -4.82 -4.17 16.11
CA ARG A 133 -4.97 -5.34 16.99
C ARG A 133 -4.30 -5.14 18.35
N LEU A 134 -3.07 -4.63 18.35
CA LEU A 134 -2.34 -4.36 19.59
C LEU A 134 -3.02 -3.28 20.43
N ALA A 135 -3.45 -2.18 19.80
CA ALA A 135 -4.09 -1.06 20.46
C ALA A 135 -5.48 -1.44 21.02
N LEU A 136 -6.29 -2.17 20.25
CA LEU A 136 -7.58 -2.71 20.69
C LEU A 136 -7.40 -3.67 21.87
N GLY A 137 -6.45 -4.60 21.80
CA GLY A 137 -6.15 -5.51 22.91
C GLY A 137 -5.67 -4.79 24.18
N GLY A 138 -5.01 -3.63 24.03
CA GLY A 138 -4.66 -2.74 25.14
C GLY A 138 -5.88 -2.05 25.74
N GLU A 139 -6.78 -1.51 24.91
CA GLU A 139 -7.96 -0.79 25.38
C GLU A 139 -8.99 -1.72 26.03
N VAL A 140 -9.22 -2.91 25.46
CA VAL A 140 -10.09 -3.93 26.06
C VAL A 140 -9.58 -4.34 27.44
N ARG A 141 -8.27 -4.59 27.59
CA ARG A 141 -7.67 -4.90 28.89
C ARG A 141 -7.84 -3.75 29.88
N ARG A 142 -7.71 -2.50 29.43
CA ARG A 142 -7.90 -1.32 30.27
C ARG A 142 -9.36 -1.18 30.72
N SER A 143 -10.32 -1.30 29.79
CA SER A 143 -11.77 -1.21 30.07
C SER A 143 -12.21 -2.31 31.05
N ILE A 144 -11.82 -3.57 30.82
CA ILE A 144 -12.09 -4.67 31.77
C ILE A 144 -11.50 -4.33 33.15
N ARG A 145 -10.28 -3.81 33.22
CA ARG A 145 -9.66 -3.44 34.51
C ARG A 145 -10.39 -2.28 35.20
N SER A 146 -10.85 -1.28 34.45
CA SER A 146 -11.56 -0.14 35.04
C SER A 146 -13.01 -0.45 35.41
N GLU A 147 -13.67 -1.36 34.70
CA GLU A 147 -15.11 -1.65 34.90
C GLU A 147 -15.34 -2.86 35.80
N VAL A 148 -14.55 -3.93 35.63
CA VAL A 148 -14.73 -5.18 36.38
C VAL A 148 -13.87 -5.19 37.64
N LEU A 149 -12.62 -4.73 37.56
CA LEU A 149 -11.67 -4.83 38.67
C LEU A 149 -11.68 -3.62 39.62
N SER A 150 -12.29 -2.49 39.25
CA SER A 150 -12.47 -1.35 40.17
C SER A 150 -13.32 -1.73 41.38
N GLY A 151 -14.34 -2.58 41.17
CA GLY A 151 -15.16 -3.16 42.26
C GLY A 151 -14.40 -4.10 43.18
N PHE A 152 -13.34 -4.77 42.70
CA PHE A 152 -12.51 -5.68 43.52
C PHE A 152 -11.43 -4.94 44.32
N THR A 153 -10.95 -3.80 43.85
CA THR A 153 -9.95 -3.00 44.58
C THR A 153 -10.56 -2.08 45.64
N SER A 154 -11.88 -1.88 45.61
CA SER A 154 -12.59 -1.00 46.55
C SER A 154 -13.03 -1.69 47.86
N SER A 155 -12.93 -3.01 47.97
CA SER A 155 -13.47 -3.75 49.14
C SER A 155 -12.43 -4.19 50.17
N THR A 156 -11.16 -3.79 50.06
CA THR A 156 -10.15 -4.04 51.10
C THR A 156 -10.08 -2.87 52.07
N ALA A 157 -11.18 -2.66 52.79
CA ALA A 157 -11.24 -1.84 53.99
C ALA A 157 -12.15 -2.55 55.01
N TYR A 158 -11.65 -3.66 55.57
CA TYR A 158 -12.09 -4.24 56.83
C TYR A 158 -10.90 -4.90 57.51
#